data_AF-A0A417CAQ2-F1
#
_entry.id   AF-A0A417CAQ2-F1
#
_cell.length_a   1.000
_cell.length_b   1.000
_cell.length_c   1.000
_cell.angle_alpha   90.00
_cell.angle_beta   90.00
_cell.angle_gamma   90.00
#
_symmetry.space_group_name_H-M   'P 1'
#
loop_
_entity.id
_entity.type
_entity.pdbx_description
1 polymer ?
#
loop_
_entity_poly.entity_id
_entity_poly.type
_entity_poly.pdbx_seq_one_letter_code
_entity_poly.pdbx_strand_id
1 'polypeptide(L)'
;MFVRTQEGDKIINLNNVTNVHFGRIIDNGKQKYILYFDNFSVGVFKKQEDVEKILMILERKIGESCSAQIVDGDGDEPPKIIYYTDRVFKIPGEDEIA
;
A
#
# COMPACT_ATOMS: atom_id res chain seq x y z
N MET A 1 1.48 -0.67 -8.82
CA MET A 1 1.21 0.24 -7.68
C MET A 1 2.45 0.33 -6.83
N PHE A 2 2.75 1.51 -6.28
CA PHE A 2 3.87 1.70 -5.36
C PHE A 2 3.36 1.97 -3.95
N VAL A 3 4.10 1.51 -2.94
CA VAL A 3 3.83 1.79 -1.52
C VAL A 3 5.00 2.54 -0.93
N ARG A 4 4.72 3.65 -0.25
CA ARG A 4 5.71 4.36 0.57
C ARG A 4 5.59 3.88 2.02
N THR A 5 6.71 3.55 2.64
CA THR A 5 6.78 3.15 4.06
C THR A 5 6.22 4.24 4.97
N GLN A 6 5.82 3.88 6.18
CA GLN A 6 5.31 4.82 7.17
C GLN A 6 6.34 5.91 7.52
N GLU A 7 7.62 5.52 7.60
CA GLU A 7 8.76 6.44 7.82
C GLU A 7 9.03 7.34 6.60
N GLY A 8 8.54 6.98 5.42
CA GLY A 8 8.65 7.76 4.19
C GLY A 8 9.96 7.61 3.42
N ASP A 9 10.90 6.82 3.93
CA ASP A 9 12.25 6.62 3.43
C ASP A 9 12.31 5.74 2.17
N LYS A 10 11.35 4.82 1.99
CA LYS A 10 11.36 3.82 0.93
C LYS A 10 10.06 3.80 0.15
N ILE A 11 10.19 3.57 -1.16
CA ILE A 11 9.09 3.30 -2.07
C ILE A 11 9.28 1.88 -2.62
N ILE A 12 8.26 1.05 -2.46
CA ILE A 12 8.25 -0.37 -2.81
C ILE A 12 7.27 -0.57 -3.97
N ASN A 13 7.72 -1.22 -5.05
CA ASN A 13 6.82 -1.64 -6.12
C ASN A 13 6.11 -2.93 -5.71
N LEU A 14 4.80 -2.88 -5.52
CA LEU A 14 4.02 -4.05 -5.11
C LEU A 14 4.07 -5.19 -6.13
N ASN A 15 4.31 -4.90 -7.42
CA ASN A 15 4.43 -5.94 -8.44
C ASN A 15 5.66 -6.85 -8.22
N ASN A 16 6.63 -6.39 -7.43
CA ASN A 16 7.85 -7.14 -7.12
C ASN A 16 7.79 -7.83 -5.75
N VAL A 17 6.71 -7.61 -4.97
CA VAL A 17 6.56 -8.19 -3.64
C VAL A 17 6.06 -9.63 -3.78
N THR A 18 6.76 -10.55 -3.14
CA THR A 18 6.42 -11.99 -3.20
C THR A 18 5.74 -12.51 -1.95
N ASN A 19 5.99 -11.85 -0.81
CA ASN A 19 5.47 -12.24 0.48
C ASN A 19 4.98 -11.01 1.27
N VAL A 20 3.78 -11.09 1.83
CA VAL A 20 3.21 -10.09 2.74
C VAL A 20 2.88 -10.79 4.04
N HIS A 21 3.46 -10.32 5.15
CA HIS A 21 3.22 -10.91 6.47
C HIS A 21 3.40 -9.85 7.55
N PHE A 22 3.00 -10.18 8.79
CA PHE A 22 3.28 -9.33 9.93
C PHE A 22 3.98 -10.10 11.05
N GLY A 23 4.87 -9.41 11.75
CA GLY A 23 5.56 -9.90 12.93
C GLY A 23 5.05 -9.24 14.20
N ARG A 24 5.34 -9.85 15.35
CA ARG A 24 5.12 -9.27 16.69
C ARG A 24 6.47 -8.94 17.31
N ILE A 25 6.60 -7.74 17.86
CA ILE A 25 7.78 -7.31 18.62
C ILE A 25 7.37 -6.74 19.97
N ILE A 26 8.31 -6.69 20.92
CA ILE A 26 8.17 -5.91 22.15
C ILE A 26 9.10 -4.71 22.05
N ASP A 27 8.52 -3.51 22.10
CA ASP A 27 9.25 -2.25 22.13
C ASP A 27 8.86 -1.45 23.39
N ASN A 28 9.84 -1.09 24.20
CA ASN A 28 9.65 -0.39 25.48
C ASN A 28 8.59 -1.06 26.39
N GLY A 29 8.61 -2.39 26.46
CA GLY A 29 7.68 -3.19 27.27
C GLY A 29 6.25 -3.27 26.71
N LYS A 30 5.99 -2.70 25.53
CA LYS A 30 4.69 -2.76 24.85
C LYS A 30 4.78 -3.64 23.61
N GLN A 31 3.79 -4.49 23.41
CA GLN A 31 3.66 -5.27 22.19
C GLN A 31 3.33 -4.35 21.02
N LYS A 32 4.03 -4.53 19.90
CA LYS A 32 3.75 -3.90 18.61
C LYS A 32 3.71 -4.96 17.50
N TYR A 33 3.11 -4.59 16.39
CA TYR A 33 2.93 -5.38 15.20
C TYR A 33 3.62 -4.67 14.05
N ILE A 34 4.47 -5.38 13.31
CA ILE A 34 5.19 -4.83 12.17
C ILE A 34 4.67 -5.49 10.92
N LEU A 35 4.23 -4.69 9.95
CA LEU A 35 3.89 -5.16 8.61
C LEU A 35 5.16 -5.23 7.76
N TYR A 36 5.33 -6.35 7.05
CA TYR A 36 6.46 -6.61 6.17
C TYR A 36 6.01 -6.93 4.76
N PHE A 37 6.69 -6.32 3.78
CA PHE A 37 6.69 -6.75 2.38
C PHE A 37 8.05 -7.34 2.07
N ASP A 38 8.09 -8.63 1.76
CA ASP A 38 9.28 -9.47 1.78
C ASP A 38 10.08 -9.25 3.07
N ASN A 39 11.30 -8.71 2.97
CA ASN A 39 12.17 -8.45 4.12
C ASN A 39 12.17 -6.98 4.56
N PHE A 40 11.26 -6.15 4.04
CA PHE A 40 11.17 -4.73 4.36
C PHE A 40 10.05 -4.46 5.34
N SER A 41 10.37 -3.85 6.48
CA SER A 41 9.37 -3.27 7.37
C SER A 41 8.73 -2.06 6.68
N VAL A 42 7.41 -2.05 6.58
CA VAL A 42 6.66 -0.99 5.89
C VAL A 42 5.80 -0.14 6.83
N GLY A 43 5.47 -0.66 8.01
CA GLY A 43 4.74 0.07 9.05
C GLY A 43 4.75 -0.66 10.38
N VAL A 44 4.53 0.09 11.45
CA VAL A 44 4.51 -0.38 12.84
C VAL A 44 3.25 0.11 13.54
N PHE A 45 2.55 -0.82 14.18
CA PHE A 45 1.22 -0.62 14.77
C PHE A 45 1.18 -1.21 16.19
N LYS A 46 0.33 -0.67 17.07
CA LYS A 46 0.11 -1.12 18.45
C LYS A 46 -0.90 -2.26 18.49
N LYS A 47 -1.82 -2.34 17.53
CA LYS A 47 -2.86 -3.38 17.46
C LYS A 47 -2.73 -4.19 16.16
N GLN A 48 -3.09 -5.46 16.25
CA GLN A 48 -3.16 -6.34 15.07
C GLN A 48 -4.23 -5.87 14.09
N GLU A 49 -5.38 -5.44 14.60
CA GLU A 49 -6.51 -4.95 13.81
C GLU A 49 -6.12 -3.80 12.87
N ASP A 50 -5.18 -2.94 13.28
CA ASP A 50 -4.75 -1.82 12.44
C ASP A 50 -3.91 -2.32 11.25
N VAL A 51 -3.11 -3.38 11.42
CA VAL A 51 -2.42 -4.06 10.30
C VAL A 51 -3.44 -4.63 9.31
N GLU A 52 -4.48 -5.28 9.81
CA GLU A 52 -5.54 -5.88 9.00
C GLU A 52 -6.30 -4.80 8.20
N LYS A 53 -6.62 -3.67 8.82
CA LYS A 53 -7.21 -2.51 8.12
C LYS A 53 -6.32 -1.99 7.00
N ILE A 54 -5.01 -1.89 7.21
CA ILE A 54 -4.08 -1.46 6.16
C ILE A 54 -4.10 -2.42 4.97
N LEU A 55 -4.12 -3.73 5.23
CA LEU A 55 -4.19 -4.73 4.17
C LEU A 55 -5.50 -4.62 3.38
N MET A 56 -6.63 -4.39 4.04
CA MET A 56 -7.92 -4.16 3.38
C MET A 56 -7.92 -2.88 2.52
N ILE A 57 -7.33 -1.78 3.02
CA ILE A 57 -7.21 -0.53 2.24
C ILE A 57 -6.35 -0.74 1.00
N LEU A 58 -5.24 -1.45 1.14
CA LEU A 58 -4.33 -1.79 0.04
C LEU A 58 -5.03 -2.64 -1.02
N GLU A 59 -5.72 -3.70 -0.62
CA GLU A 59 -6.47 -4.57 -1.52
C GLU A 59 -7.51 -3.76 -2.31
N ARG A 60 -8.29 -2.92 -1.63
CA ARG A 60 -9.26 -2.03 -2.27
C ARG A 60 -8.60 -1.10 -3.28
N LYS A 61 -7.47 -0.47 -2.91
CA LYS A 61 -6.75 0.44 -3.81
C LYS A 61 -6.17 -0.27 -5.03
N ILE A 62 -5.69 -1.50 -4.87
CA ILE A 62 -5.24 -2.34 -5.98
C ILE A 62 -6.41 -2.60 -6.93
N GLY A 63 -7.57 -3.01 -6.39
CA GLY A 63 -8.80 -3.20 -7.16
C GLY A 63 -9.24 -1.93 -7.92
N GLU A 64 -9.24 -0.77 -7.26
CA GLU A 64 -9.54 0.54 -7.86
C GLU A 64 -8.50 0.97 -8.92
N SER A 65 -7.25 0.51 -8.82
CA SER A 65 -6.20 0.84 -9.80
C SER A 65 -6.24 -0.06 -11.03
N CYS A 66 -6.87 -1.24 -10.91
CA CYS A 66 -7.11 -2.15 -12.03
C CYS A 66 -8.25 -1.70 -12.95
N SER A 67 -9.11 -0.74 -12.55
CA SER A 67 -10.03 -0.09 -13.46
C SER A 67 -9.27 0.93 -14.33
N ALA A 68 -8.75 0.47 -15.46
CA ALA A 68 -8.26 1.33 -16.53
C ALA A 68 -9.36 2.30 -16.98
N GLN A 69 -9.02 3.59 -17.12
CA GLN A 69 -9.89 4.50 -17.84
C GLN A 69 -9.54 4.42 -19.33
N ILE A 70 -10.54 4.06 -20.13
CA ILE A 70 -10.49 4.28 -21.57
C ILE A 70 -10.88 5.75 -21.76
N VAL A 71 -9.92 6.56 -22.19
CA VAL A 71 -10.17 7.94 -22.59
C VAL A 71 -10.41 7.91 -24.09
N ASP A 72 -11.62 8.27 -24.51
CA ASP A 72 -11.92 8.49 -25.92
C ASP A 72 -11.00 9.61 -26.44
N GLY A 73 -10.29 9.36 -27.53
CA GLY A 73 -9.44 10.37 -28.15
C GLY A 73 -10.29 11.52 -28.71
N ASP A 74 -9.80 12.75 -28.62
CA ASP A 74 -10.43 13.89 -29.29
C ASP A 74 -10.13 13.83 -30.80
N GLY A 75 -11.16 13.75 -31.64
CA GLY A 75 -11.04 13.78 -33.10
C GLY A 75 -10.46 12.49 -33.72
N ASP A 76 -9.31 12.61 -34.41
CA ASP A 76 -8.63 11.50 -35.11
C ASP A 76 -7.68 10.68 -34.21
N GLU A 77 -7.58 11.00 -32.92
CA GLU A 77 -6.74 10.21 -32.01
C GLU A 77 -7.40 8.88 -31.60
N PRO A 78 -6.69 7.74 -31.66
CA PRO A 78 -7.22 6.49 -31.14
C PRO A 78 -7.42 6.57 -29.61
N PRO A 79 -8.39 5.82 -29.04
CA PRO A 79 -8.63 5.79 -27.60
C PRO A 79 -7.35 5.47 -26.83
N LYS A 80 -7.08 6.26 -25.79
CA LYS A 80 -5.92 6.07 -24.92
C LYS A 80 -6.38 5.31 -23.68
N ILE A 81 -5.79 4.14 -23.46
CA ILE A 81 -5.95 3.41 -22.19
C ILE A 81 -4.99 4.06 -21.18
N ILE A 82 -5.53 4.79 -20.21
CA ILE A 82 -4.74 5.32 -19.09
C ILE A 82 -4.77 4.28 -17.98
N TYR A 83 -3.63 3.64 -17.77
CA TYR A 83 -3.37 2.89 -16.54
C TYR A 83 -2.97 3.90 -15.46
N TYR A 84 -3.72 3.98 -14.36
CA TYR A 84 -3.30 4.72 -13.18
C TYR A 84 -2.21 3.94 -12.42
N THR A 85 -1.12 3.59 -13.09
CA THR A 85 -0.01 2.81 -12.54
C THR A 85 0.83 3.58 -11.51
N ASP A 86 0.66 4.91 -11.41
CA ASP A 86 1.59 5.79 -10.70
C ASP A 86 1.11 6.26 -9.31
N ARG A 87 0.06 5.66 -8.75
CA ARG A 87 -0.35 6.02 -7.38
C ARG A 87 0.60 5.40 -6.36
N VAL A 88 1.33 6.25 -5.66
CA VAL A 88 2.10 5.89 -4.45
C VAL A 88 1.16 5.93 -3.25
N PHE A 89 0.89 4.78 -2.65
CA PHE A 89 0.14 4.69 -1.39
C PHE A 89 1.11 4.78 -0.21
N LYS A 90 1.01 5.83 0.61
CA LYS A 90 1.77 5.89 1.86
C LYS A 90 1.07 5.02 2.91
N ILE A 91 1.80 4.11 3.56
CA ILE A 91 1.31 3.40 4.74
C ILE A 91 0.98 4.45 5.82
N PRO A 92 -0.29 4.59 6.21
CA PRO A 92 -0.68 5.59 7.20
C PRO A 92 -0.22 5.19 8.60
N GLY A 93 0.02 6.18 9.45
CA GLY A 93 0.17 5.99 10.89
C GLY A 93 -1.16 5.71 11.57
N GLU A 94 -1.11 5.28 12.83
CA GLU A 94 -2.31 4.91 13.60
C GLU A 94 -3.35 6.03 13.69
N ASP A 95 -2.89 7.28 13.85
CA ASP A 95 -3.77 8.45 13.96
C ASP A 95 -4.54 8.75 12.66
N GLU A 96 -4.07 8.21 11.52
CA GLU A 96 -4.68 8.36 10.19
C GLU A 96 -5.66 7.22 9.85
N ILE A 97 -5.74 6.18 10.70
CA ILE A 97 -6.58 4.97 10.49
C ILE A 97 -7.85 4.99 11.37
N ALA A 98 -7.97 6.00 12.26
CA ALA A 98 -9.03 6.14 13.26
C ALA A 98 -10.40 6.47 12.67
#